data_AF-A0A6V8SQ38-F1
#
_entry.id   AF-A0A6V8SQ38-F1
#
_cell.length_a   1.000
_cell.length_b   1.000
_cell.length_c   1.000
_cell.angle_alpha   90.00
_cell.angle_beta   90.00
_cell.angle_gamma   90.00
#
_symmetry.space_group_name_H-M   'P 1'
#
loop_
_entity.id
_entity.type
_entity.pdbx_description
1 polymer ?
#
loop_
_entity_poly.entity_id
_entity_poly.type
_entity_poly.pdbx_seq_one_letter_code
_entity_poly.pdbx_strand_id
1 'polypeptide(L)'
;MIKSLISKFFKSKGEDRMENKVVCGCYNVTLQDLNNAVKNGAKSFEEVQQVTKVGTGCGKCINGNKELVNELIIKKKIDENQIVCGCFKVTAQDIVAAVKNGAKSFEEVQAVTKIGTGCGGCIEGNKALVSYLLKK
;
A
#
# COMPACT_ATOMS: atom_id res chain seq x y z
N MET A 1 -3.66 -22.08 0.53
CA MET A 1 -2.30 -21.97 1.14
C MET A 1 -1.59 -20.65 0.81
N ILE A 2 -1.85 -19.98 -0.33
CA ILE A 2 -1.20 -18.71 -0.72
C ILE A 2 -1.64 -17.49 0.11
N LYS A 3 -2.93 -17.40 0.47
CA LYS A 3 -3.46 -16.32 1.35
C LYS A 3 -2.73 -16.27 2.71
N SER A 4 -2.35 -17.43 3.24
CA SER A 4 -1.54 -17.55 4.48
C SER A 4 -0.10 -17.08 4.31
N LEU A 5 0.46 -17.13 3.10
CA LEU A 5 1.85 -16.72 2.83
C LEU A 5 1.96 -15.21 2.67
N ILE A 6 0.91 -14.57 2.16
CA ILE A 6 0.79 -13.11 2.11
C ILE A 6 0.51 -12.61 3.54
N SER A 7 -0.51 -13.13 4.22
CA SER A 7 -0.82 -12.69 5.59
C SER A 7 0.35 -12.81 6.57
N LYS A 8 1.21 -13.84 6.43
CA LYS A 8 2.45 -13.97 7.22
C LYS A 8 3.55 -12.97 6.83
N PHE A 9 3.69 -12.63 5.55
CA PHE A 9 4.69 -11.67 5.07
C PHE A 9 4.31 -10.22 5.44
N PHE A 10 3.02 -9.94 5.53
CA PHE A 10 2.49 -8.63 5.93
C PHE A 10 2.12 -8.55 7.42
N LYS A 11 2.28 -9.64 8.19
CA LYS A 11 2.12 -9.65 9.64
C LYS A 11 3.19 -8.77 10.27
N SER A 12 2.90 -7.49 10.47
CA SER A 12 3.77 -6.61 11.24
C SER A 12 3.79 -7.07 12.70
N LYS A 13 4.97 -7.09 13.32
CA LYS A 13 5.06 -6.91 14.78
C LYS A 13 4.16 -5.73 15.17
N GLY A 14 3.07 -5.98 15.89
CA GLY A 14 2.06 -4.96 16.23
C GLY A 14 0.72 -5.14 15.52
N GLU A 15 0.27 -6.38 15.30
CA GLU A 15 -1.13 -6.71 15.02
C GLU A 15 -1.98 -6.51 16.28
N ASP A 16 -2.02 -5.27 16.77
CA ASP A 16 -3.00 -4.72 17.72
C ASP A 16 -3.03 -3.19 17.61
N ARG A 17 -3.06 -2.67 16.37
CA ARG A 17 -3.40 -1.26 16.17
C ARG A 17 -4.91 -1.16 16.38
N MET A 18 -5.33 -0.90 17.61
CA MET A 18 -6.69 -0.51 18.00
C MET A 18 -7.29 0.35 16.88
N GLU A 19 -8.32 -0.15 16.18
CA GLU A 19 -8.93 0.55 15.04
C GLU A 19 -9.38 1.97 15.42
N ASN A 20 -9.76 2.15 16.69
CA ASN A 20 -10.17 3.41 17.30
C ASN A 20 -9.02 4.37 17.66
N LYS A 21 -7.76 4.06 17.32
CA LYS A 21 -6.63 4.97 17.60
C LYS A 21 -6.79 6.26 16.82
N VAL A 22 -6.88 7.39 17.51
CA VAL A 22 -6.88 8.73 16.91
C VAL A 22 -5.50 9.01 16.30
N VAL A 23 -5.50 9.32 15.00
CA VAL A 23 -4.31 9.65 14.20
C VAL A 23 -4.26 11.12 13.78
N CYS A 24 -5.37 11.85 13.92
CA CYS A 24 -5.43 13.31 13.79
C CYS A 24 -6.34 13.92 14.87
N GLY A 25 -5.76 14.67 15.80
CA GLY A 25 -6.52 15.30 16.88
C GLY A 25 -7.42 16.47 16.46
N CYS A 26 -7.12 17.17 15.35
CA CYS A 26 -7.91 18.34 14.92
C CYS A 26 -9.35 17.99 14.50
N TYR A 27 -9.53 16.84 13.86
CA TYR A 27 -10.83 16.38 13.36
C TYR A 27 -11.23 15.02 13.94
N ASN A 28 -10.53 14.57 14.99
CA ASN A 28 -10.73 13.28 15.64
C ASN A 28 -10.71 12.08 14.67
N VAL A 29 -9.85 12.13 13.65
CA VAL A 29 -9.74 11.06 12.64
C VAL A 29 -9.02 9.87 13.27
N THR A 30 -9.59 8.69 13.12
CA THR A 30 -9.06 7.41 13.60
C THR A 30 -8.34 6.62 12.51
N LEU A 31 -7.58 5.60 12.91
CA LEU A 31 -7.02 4.63 11.97
C LEU A 31 -8.12 3.89 11.18
N GLN A 32 -9.28 3.63 11.80
CA GLN A 32 -10.43 3.03 11.13
C GLN A 32 -10.96 3.93 10.00
N ASP A 33 -11.04 5.24 10.21
CA ASP A 33 -11.48 6.20 9.20
C ASP A 33 -10.58 6.18 7.97
N LEU A 34 -9.25 6.14 8.17
CA LEU A 34 -8.29 6.02 7.06
C LEU A 34 -8.46 4.69 6.31
N ASN A 35 -8.63 3.59 7.04
CA ASN A 35 -8.89 2.28 6.44
C ASN A 35 -10.18 2.29 5.60
N ASN A 36 -11.25 2.87 6.13
CA ASN A 36 -12.54 2.96 5.45
C ASN A 36 -12.44 3.82 4.19
N ALA A 37 -11.74 4.96 4.23
CA ALA A 37 -11.52 5.79 3.06
C ALA A 37 -10.80 5.02 1.93
N VAL A 38 -9.74 4.28 2.27
CA VAL A 38 -9.00 3.46 1.29
C VAL A 38 -9.84 2.29 0.77
N LYS A 39 -10.58 1.61 1.65
CA LYS A 39 -11.53 0.53 1.25
C LYS A 39 -12.58 1.07 0.28
N ASN A 40 -13.13 2.25 0.56
CA ASN A 40 -14.13 2.94 -0.26
C ASN A 40 -13.57 3.57 -1.54
N GLY A 41 -12.27 3.44 -1.80
CA GLY A 41 -11.70 3.70 -3.11
C GLY A 41 -10.68 4.83 -3.18
N ALA A 42 -10.35 5.50 -2.07
CA ALA A 42 -9.29 6.50 -2.06
C ALA A 42 -7.93 5.88 -2.46
N LYS A 43 -7.25 6.48 -3.43
CA LYS A 43 -6.00 6.00 -4.03
C LYS A 43 -4.79 6.87 -3.73
N SER A 44 -4.98 7.97 -3.02
CA SER A 44 -3.95 8.94 -2.66
C SER A 44 -4.18 9.50 -1.26
N PHE A 45 -3.15 10.09 -0.66
CA PHE A 45 -3.32 10.79 0.62
C PHE A 45 -4.32 11.93 0.48
N GLU A 46 -4.23 12.67 -0.62
CA GLU A 46 -5.07 13.80 -0.96
C GLU A 46 -6.56 13.41 -1.06
N GLU A 47 -6.88 12.27 -1.69
CA GLU A 47 -8.25 11.72 -1.69
C GLU A 47 -8.72 11.35 -0.28
N VAL A 48 -7.84 10.78 0.56
CA VAL A 48 -8.18 10.51 1.96
C VAL A 48 -8.42 11.80 2.74
N GLN A 49 -7.67 12.87 2.46
CA GLN A 49 -7.91 14.19 3.07
C GLN A 49 -9.28 14.74 2.70
N GLN A 50 -9.72 14.58 1.45
CA GLN A 50 -11.04 15.04 0.99
C GLN A 50 -12.19 14.38 1.77
N VAL A 51 -12.05 13.10 2.13
CA VAL A 51 -13.09 12.34 2.84
C VAL A 51 -13.01 12.53 4.36
N THR A 52 -11.80 12.54 4.93
CA THR A 52 -11.59 12.45 6.40
C THR A 52 -11.16 13.75 7.05
N LYS A 53 -10.73 14.75 6.26
CA LYS A 53 -10.08 16.00 6.72
C LYS A 53 -8.73 15.78 7.43
N VAL A 54 -8.15 14.57 7.35
CA VAL A 54 -6.84 14.30 7.96
C VAL A 54 -5.78 15.30 7.46
N GLY A 55 -5.00 15.87 8.37
CA GLY A 55 -3.92 16.79 8.02
C GLY A 55 -4.33 18.18 7.53
N THR A 56 -5.61 18.51 7.36
CA THR A 56 -6.05 19.83 6.85
C THR A 56 -6.19 20.91 7.95
N GLY A 57 -5.89 20.56 9.20
CA GLY A 57 -5.97 21.45 10.37
C GLY A 57 -4.60 22.05 10.70
N CYS A 58 -4.00 21.65 11.83
CA CYS A 58 -2.70 22.18 12.26
C CYS A 58 -1.47 21.61 11.53
N GLY A 59 -1.65 20.65 10.61
CA GLY A 59 -0.56 20.06 9.82
C GLY A 59 0.41 19.11 10.53
N LYS A 60 0.46 19.08 11.86
CA LYS A 60 1.43 18.27 12.66
C LYS A 60 1.44 16.77 12.33
N CYS A 61 0.31 16.24 11.86
CA CYS A 61 0.12 14.82 11.61
C CYS A 61 0.32 14.42 10.14
N ILE A 62 0.63 15.36 9.22
CA ILE A 62 0.67 15.11 7.77
C ILE A 62 1.67 14.02 7.42
N ASN A 63 2.93 14.13 7.85
CA ASN A 63 3.98 13.18 7.45
C ASN A 63 3.65 11.75 7.89
N GLY A 64 3.28 11.57 9.17
CA GLY A 64 2.92 10.26 9.70
C GLY A 64 1.67 9.67 9.05
N ASN A 65 0.64 10.48 8.77
CA ASN A 65 -0.57 9.99 8.12
C ASN A 65 -0.37 9.74 6.62
N LYS A 66 0.52 10.47 5.94
CA LYS A 66 0.86 10.22 4.54
C LYS A 66 1.54 8.86 4.38
N GLU A 67 2.51 8.55 5.25
CA GLU A 67 3.14 7.22 5.29
C GLU A 67 2.13 6.12 5.61
N LEU A 68 1.30 6.34 6.62
CA LEU A 68 0.26 5.39 7.04
C LEU A 68 -0.75 5.11 5.93
N VAL A 69 -1.29 6.15 5.28
CA VAL A 69 -2.24 5.99 4.17
C VAL A 69 -1.60 5.26 2.99
N ASN A 70 -0.35 5.58 2.65
CA ASN A 70 0.38 4.86 1.62
C ASN A 70 0.54 3.37 1.96
N GLU A 71 0.84 3.03 3.21
CA GLU A 71 0.87 1.64 3.68
C GLU A 71 -0.49 0.95 3.51
N LEU A 72 -1.59 1.62 3.87
CA LEU A 72 -2.95 1.07 3.74
C LEU A 72 -3.34 0.82 2.27
N ILE A 73 -3.03 1.76 1.38
CA ILE A 73 -3.28 1.62 -0.07
C ILE A 73 -2.50 0.45 -0.65
N ILE A 74 -1.21 0.31 -0.27
CA ILE A 74 -0.36 -0.79 -0.70
C ILE A 74 -0.93 -2.13 -0.21
N LYS A 75 -1.30 -2.24 1.06
CA LYS A 75 -1.89 -3.47 1.63
C LYS A 75 -3.17 -3.89 0.89
N LYS A 76 -4.07 -2.94 0.61
CA LYS A 76 -5.30 -3.21 -0.15
C LYS A 76 -5.01 -3.85 -1.51
N LYS A 77 -4.02 -3.33 -2.25
CA LYS A 77 -3.64 -3.87 -3.57
C LYS A 77 -3.19 -5.33 -3.54
N ILE A 78 -2.64 -5.78 -2.42
CA ILE A 78 -2.01 -7.10 -2.31
C ILE A 78 -3.00 -8.18 -1.86
N ASP A 79 -4.04 -7.82 -1.09
CA ASP A 79 -5.02 -8.77 -0.55
C ASP A 79 -5.95 -9.36 -1.63
N GLU A 80 -6.09 -8.70 -2.79
CA GLU A 80 -7.16 -9.00 -3.76
C GLU A 80 -6.71 -9.68 -5.07
N ASN A 81 -5.50 -10.28 -5.15
CA ASN A 81 -4.92 -10.74 -6.44
C ASN A 81 -4.95 -9.67 -7.54
N GLN A 82 -4.96 -8.40 -7.15
CA GLN A 82 -5.26 -7.30 -8.05
C GLN A 82 -4.26 -7.26 -9.22
N ILE A 83 -4.76 -7.12 -10.44
CA ILE A 83 -3.93 -6.79 -11.59
C ILE A 83 -3.38 -5.38 -11.39
N VAL A 84 -2.07 -5.30 -11.19
CA VAL A 84 -1.32 -4.04 -10.99
C VAL A 84 -0.59 -3.59 -12.26
N CYS A 85 -0.56 -4.43 -13.30
CA CYS A 85 -0.13 -4.07 -14.65
C CYS A 85 -1.14 -4.57 -15.68
N GLY A 86 -1.81 -3.65 -16.37
CA GLY A 86 -2.78 -4.01 -17.41
C GLY A 86 -2.16 -4.64 -18.67
N CYS A 87 -0.93 -4.24 -19.03
CA CYS A 87 -0.24 -4.66 -20.26
C CYS A 87 0.14 -6.15 -20.25
N PHE A 88 0.75 -6.60 -19.15
CA PHE A 88 1.23 -7.98 -19.01
C PHE A 88 0.43 -8.79 -18.00
N LYS A 89 -0.69 -8.24 -17.51
CA LYS A 89 -1.58 -8.86 -16.51
C LYS A 89 -0.87 -9.27 -15.22
N VAL A 90 0.21 -8.56 -14.86
CA VAL A 90 0.95 -8.78 -13.61
C VAL A 90 0.05 -8.46 -12.43
N THR A 91 -0.03 -9.39 -11.49
CA THR A 91 -0.75 -9.25 -10.23
C THR A 91 0.18 -8.79 -9.11
N ALA A 92 -0.39 -8.25 -8.03
CA ALA A 92 0.39 -7.94 -6.83
C ALA A 92 1.08 -9.18 -6.25
N GLN A 93 0.51 -10.37 -6.45
CA GLN A 93 1.11 -11.64 -6.01
C GLN A 93 2.37 -11.99 -6.78
N ASP A 94 2.41 -11.71 -8.09
CA ASP A 94 3.60 -11.96 -8.91
C ASP A 94 4.80 -11.14 -8.42
N ILE A 95 4.54 -9.89 -7.99
CA ILE A 95 5.57 -9.03 -7.39
C ILE A 95 6.02 -9.57 -6.04
N VAL A 96 5.09 -9.99 -5.17
CA VAL A 96 5.41 -10.61 -3.89
C VAL A 96 6.25 -11.88 -4.09
N ALA A 97 5.89 -12.70 -5.08
CA ALA A 97 6.62 -13.91 -5.42
C ALA A 97 8.03 -13.58 -5.94
N ALA A 98 8.18 -12.58 -6.81
CA ALA A 98 9.49 -12.14 -7.31
C ALA A 98 10.42 -11.70 -6.17
N VAL A 99 9.93 -10.87 -5.23
CA VAL A 99 10.72 -10.44 -4.07
C VAL A 99 11.09 -11.63 -3.17
N LYS A 100 10.14 -12.54 -2.91
CA LYS A 100 10.41 -13.76 -2.13
C LYS A 100 11.42 -14.69 -2.78
N ASN A 101 11.44 -14.74 -4.11
CA ASN A 101 12.39 -15.52 -4.89
C ASN A 101 13.75 -14.82 -5.04
N GLY A 102 13.95 -13.67 -4.38
CA GLY A 102 15.26 -13.04 -4.24
C GLY A 102 15.44 -11.75 -5.02
N ALA A 103 14.41 -11.20 -5.67
CA ALA A 103 14.51 -9.88 -6.31
C ALA A 103 14.73 -8.78 -5.25
N LYS A 104 15.80 -7.99 -5.40
CA LYS A 104 16.25 -6.95 -4.45
C LYS A 104 16.06 -5.52 -4.95
N SER A 105 15.50 -5.35 -6.14
CA SER A 105 15.28 -4.06 -6.77
C SER A 105 14.00 -4.07 -7.60
N PHE A 106 13.49 -2.89 -7.96
CA PHE A 106 12.34 -2.82 -8.86
C PHE A 106 12.70 -3.43 -10.21
N GLU A 107 13.91 -3.14 -10.70
CA GLU A 107 14.48 -3.60 -11.96
C GLU A 107 14.54 -5.13 -12.02
N GLU A 108 14.95 -5.80 -10.94
CA GLU A 108 14.91 -7.27 -10.86
C GLU A 108 13.47 -7.82 -10.90
N VAL A 109 12.52 -7.15 -10.24
CA VAL A 109 11.10 -7.50 -10.35
C VAL A 109 10.61 -7.31 -11.79
N GLN A 110 11.04 -6.25 -12.49
CA GLN A 110 10.69 -6.04 -13.91
C GLN A 110 11.26 -7.15 -14.80
N ALA A 111 12.48 -7.62 -14.53
CA ALA A 111 13.11 -8.70 -15.29
C ALA A 111 12.31 -10.01 -15.23
N VAL A 112 11.72 -10.32 -14.07
CA VAL A 112 10.94 -11.55 -13.88
C VAL A 112 9.48 -11.40 -14.32
N THR A 113 8.85 -10.26 -14.03
CA THR A 113 7.39 -10.08 -14.20
C THR A 113 7.00 -9.28 -15.44
N LYS A 114 7.95 -8.60 -16.09
CA LYS A 114 7.75 -7.58 -17.13
C LYS A 114 6.95 -6.35 -16.67
N ILE A 115 6.77 -6.16 -15.35
CA ILE A 115 6.05 -4.99 -14.88
C ILE A 115 6.74 -3.68 -15.29
N GLY A 116 5.95 -2.67 -15.68
CA GLY A 116 6.47 -1.35 -16.05
C GLY A 116 7.21 -1.27 -17.39
N THR A 117 7.42 -2.38 -18.12
CA THR A 117 8.16 -2.38 -19.40
C THR A 117 7.28 -2.16 -20.64
N GLY A 118 5.96 -2.06 -20.46
CA GLY A 118 4.98 -1.87 -21.54
C GLY A 118 4.68 -0.40 -21.79
N CYS A 119 3.63 0.12 -21.14
CA CYS A 119 3.23 1.53 -21.27
C CYS A 119 3.80 2.46 -20.19
N GLY A 120 4.50 1.94 -19.18
CA GLY A 120 5.07 2.71 -18.07
C GLY A 120 4.07 3.28 -17.03
N GLY A 121 2.76 3.30 -17.32
CA GLY A 121 1.75 3.94 -16.44
C GLY A 121 1.59 3.32 -15.04
N CYS A 122 2.18 2.14 -14.79
CA CYS A 122 2.15 1.45 -13.50
C CYS A 122 3.47 1.56 -12.71
N ILE A 123 4.50 2.24 -13.24
CA ILE A 123 5.85 2.22 -12.65
C ILE A 123 5.85 2.77 -11.23
N GLU A 124 5.42 4.02 -11.02
CA GLU A 124 5.54 4.68 -9.71
C GLU A 124 4.75 3.95 -8.61
N GLY A 125 3.54 3.50 -8.93
CA GLY A 125 2.72 2.73 -8.00
C GLY A 125 3.35 1.39 -7.61
N ASN A 126 4.08 0.73 -8.52
CA ASN A 126 4.69 -0.57 -8.25
C ASN A 126 6.12 -0.45 -7.69
N LYS A 127 6.86 0.63 -7.97
CA LYS A 127 8.11 0.97 -7.27
C LYS A 127 7.87 1.14 -5.77
N ALA A 128 6.78 1.83 -5.41
CA ALA A 128 6.38 1.99 -4.01
C ALA A 128 6.06 0.63 -3.35
N LEU A 129 5.36 -0.25 -4.08
CA LEU A 129 5.06 -1.62 -3.62
C LEU A 129 6.33 -2.44 -3.40
N VAL A 130 7.25 -2.48 -4.37
CA VAL A 130 8.52 -3.22 -4.24
C VAL A 130 9.37 -2.66 -3.11
N SER A 131 9.48 -1.33 -3.00
CA SER A 131 10.19 -0.67 -1.91
C SER A 131 9.60 -0.99 -0.54
N TYR A 132 8.27 -1.08 -0.43
CA TYR A 132 7.60 -1.51 0.80
C TYR A 132 7.91 -2.97 1.14
N LEU A 133 7.88 -3.86 0.13
CA LEU A 133 8.18 -5.29 0.30
C LEU A 133 9.62 -5.55 0.75
N LEU A 134 10.58 -4.77 0.24
CA LEU A 134 12.01 -4.92 0.57
C LEU A 134 12.39 -4.36 1.94
N LYS A 135 11.56 -3.47 2.51
CA LYS A 135 11.76 -2.91 3.87
C LYS A 135 11.25 -3.85 4.98
N LYS A 136 10.65 -4.99 4.63
CA LYS A 136 10.09 -5.98 5.56
C LYS A 136 10.98 -7.21 5.65
#